data_AF-C3UV16-F1
#
_entry.id   AF-C3UV16-F1
#
_cell.length_a   1.000
_cell.length_b   1.000
_cell.length_c   1.000
_cell.angle_alpha   90.00
_cell.angle_beta   90.00
_cell.angle_gamma   90.00
#
_symmetry.space_group_name_H-M   'P 1'
#
loop_
_entity.id
_entity.type
_entity.pdbx_description
1 polymer ?
#
loop_
_entity_poly.entity_id
_entity_poly.type
_entity_poly.pdbx_seq_one_letter_code
_entity_poly.pdbx_strand_id
1 'polypeptide(L)'
;METLTVHAPSPSTNLPSYGNGAFSLSAPHVPGADPLLVQVVYSFFQSPNMCLQALTQLEDYIKKHGVSNPLTLQIISTNIGYFCNADRNLVLHPGISVYDAYHFAKPAPSRYDYRSMNMKQMSGNVTTPIVALAHYLWGNGAERSVNIANIGLKISPMKINQIKDIIKSGVVGTFPVSTKFTHATGDYNVITGAYLGNITLKTEGTLTISANGSWTYNGVVRSYDDKYDFNASTHRGIIGESLTRLGAMFSGKEYQICFLVKFTLKKVVSDNIRAGIPAFLCSLYNSVLVIRIFNISLLTMVHAIIHSLTLRAFSFKWDKKCFFIFNIC
;
A
#
# COMPACT_ATOMS: atom_id res chain seq x y z
N MET A 1 22.27 7.82 -22.73
CA MET A 1 22.09 9.22 -22.32
C MET A 1 22.68 9.31 -20.91
N GLU A 2 23.57 10.27 -20.65
CA GLU A 2 24.18 10.44 -19.33
C GLU A 2 23.11 10.99 -18.36
N THR A 3 23.03 10.45 -17.15
CA THR A 3 22.02 10.86 -16.15
C THR A 3 22.43 12.14 -15.44
N LEU A 4 21.44 12.92 -14.97
CA LEU A 4 21.69 14.16 -14.24
C LEU A 4 21.65 13.95 -12.73
N THR A 5 22.51 14.63 -11.99
CA THR A 5 22.49 14.58 -10.53
C THR A 5 21.55 15.64 -9.96
N VAL A 6 20.53 15.20 -9.21
CA VAL A 6 19.70 16.08 -8.39
C VAL A 6 20.35 16.21 -7.01
N HIS A 7 20.53 17.43 -6.51
CA HIS A 7 21.05 17.63 -5.15
C HIS A 7 20.04 17.20 -4.09
N ALA A 8 20.53 16.70 -2.96
CA ALA A 8 19.67 16.29 -1.86
C ALA A 8 18.99 17.52 -1.21
N PRO A 9 17.74 17.38 -0.74
CA PRO A 9 17.03 18.44 -0.03
C PRO A 9 17.81 18.90 1.20
N SER A 10 17.94 20.21 1.36
CA SER A 10 18.58 20.83 2.52
C SER A 10 18.01 22.25 2.73
N PRO A 11 17.98 22.77 3.96
CA PRO A 11 17.51 24.14 4.22
C PRO A 11 18.22 25.24 3.41
N SER A 12 19.46 25.00 2.98
CA SER A 12 20.25 25.93 2.16
C SER A 12 19.95 25.87 0.66
N THR A 13 19.32 24.80 0.18
CA THR A 13 19.05 24.58 -1.26
C THR A 13 17.58 24.46 -1.60
N ASN A 14 16.73 24.13 -0.62
CA ASN A 14 15.30 24.00 -0.81
C ASN A 14 14.69 25.34 -1.21
N LEU A 15 13.72 25.28 -2.12
CA LEU A 15 12.89 26.44 -2.45
C LEU A 15 11.98 26.78 -1.26
N PRO A 16 11.50 28.04 -1.17
CA PRO A 16 10.61 28.46 -0.09
C PRO A 16 9.31 27.65 -0.01
N SER A 17 8.86 27.08 -1.13
CA SER A 17 7.63 26.30 -1.24
C SER A 17 7.70 25.23 -2.33
N TYR A 18 6.79 24.25 -2.24
CA TYR A 18 6.54 23.26 -3.29
C TYR A 18 6.27 23.97 -4.63
N GLY A 19 6.86 23.46 -5.70
CA GLY A 19 6.69 24.00 -7.06
C GLY A 19 7.14 25.45 -7.22
N ASN A 20 7.99 25.96 -6.31
CA ASN A 20 8.37 27.37 -6.22
C ASN A 20 7.17 28.33 -6.09
N GLY A 21 6.01 27.84 -5.62
CA GLY A 21 4.76 28.58 -5.60
C GLY A 21 4.09 28.78 -6.96
N ALA A 22 4.70 28.33 -8.07
CA ALA A 22 4.09 28.38 -9.40
C ALA A 22 2.99 27.33 -9.59
N PHE A 23 3.06 26.24 -8.82
CA PHE A 23 2.03 25.21 -8.72
C PHE A 23 2.04 24.58 -7.34
N SER A 24 0.92 23.98 -6.94
CA SER A 24 0.77 23.28 -5.67
C SER A 24 0.17 21.90 -5.89
N LEU A 25 0.34 21.01 -4.92
CA LEU A 25 -0.39 19.75 -4.88
C LEU A 25 -1.78 19.98 -4.29
N SER A 26 -2.82 19.78 -5.08
CA SER A 26 -4.22 19.93 -4.65
C SER A 26 -5.12 19.02 -5.48
N ALA A 27 -6.38 18.89 -5.04
CA ALA A 27 -7.40 18.16 -5.79
C ALA A 27 -7.64 18.81 -7.17
N PRO A 28 -8.00 18.02 -8.19
CA PRO A 28 -8.21 18.53 -9.54
C PRO A 28 -9.38 19.53 -9.58
N HIS A 29 -9.30 20.47 -10.53
CA HIS A 29 -10.42 21.34 -10.84
C HIS A 29 -11.57 20.51 -11.44
N VAL A 30 -12.80 20.75 -10.96
CA VAL A 30 -14.01 20.12 -11.48
C VAL A 30 -14.88 21.22 -12.11
N PRO A 31 -14.96 21.31 -13.44
CA PRO A 31 -15.77 22.33 -14.11
C PRO A 31 -17.24 22.25 -13.69
N GLY A 32 -17.83 23.40 -13.36
CA GLY A 32 -19.23 23.48 -12.93
C GLY A 32 -19.50 23.06 -11.49
N ALA A 33 -18.46 22.68 -10.71
CA ALA A 33 -18.59 22.53 -9.28
C ALA A 33 -18.43 23.88 -8.55
N ASP A 34 -19.03 23.97 -7.36
CA ASP A 34 -18.80 25.03 -6.39
C ASP A 34 -17.30 25.15 -6.01
N PRO A 35 -16.88 26.24 -5.32
CA PRO A 35 -15.50 26.43 -4.90
C PRO A 35 -14.90 25.19 -4.22
N LEU A 36 -13.63 24.90 -4.50
CA LEU A 36 -12.94 23.74 -3.95
C LEU A 36 -12.85 23.85 -2.42
N LEU A 37 -13.52 22.95 -1.72
CA LEU A 37 -13.55 22.91 -0.25
C LEU A 37 -12.45 22.01 0.33
N VAL A 38 -12.00 22.33 1.55
CA VAL A 38 -10.93 21.59 2.24
C VAL A 38 -11.23 20.09 2.38
N GLN A 39 -12.49 19.69 2.56
CA GLN A 39 -12.88 18.29 2.67
C GLN A 39 -12.55 17.47 1.40
N VAL A 40 -12.67 18.09 0.23
CA VAL A 40 -12.32 17.47 -1.06
C VAL A 40 -10.80 17.30 -1.15
N VAL A 41 -10.05 18.34 -0.79
CA VAL A 41 -8.58 18.31 -0.77
C VAL A 41 -8.07 17.27 0.22
N TYR A 42 -8.64 17.21 1.42
CA TYR A 42 -8.28 16.24 2.45
C TYR A 42 -8.42 14.80 1.94
N SER A 43 -9.55 14.50 1.30
CA SER A 43 -9.83 13.19 0.71
C SER A 43 -8.89 12.86 -0.46
N PHE A 44 -8.54 13.85 -1.27
CA PHE A 44 -7.55 13.70 -2.34
C PHE A 44 -6.17 13.30 -1.80
N PHE A 45 -5.69 13.98 -0.74
CA PHE A 45 -4.41 13.66 -0.09
C PHE A 45 -4.38 12.26 0.53
N GLN A 46 -5.53 11.70 0.90
CA GLN A 46 -5.62 10.32 1.40
C GLN A 46 -5.64 9.27 0.27
N SER A 47 -5.76 9.69 -0.99
CA SER A 47 -5.91 8.80 -2.15
C SER A 47 -4.60 8.63 -2.94
N PRO A 48 -4.42 7.53 -3.68
CA PRO A 48 -3.26 7.34 -4.55
C PRO A 48 -3.09 8.42 -5.63
N ASN A 49 -4.17 9.15 -5.97
CA ASN A 49 -4.14 10.19 -6.98
C ASN A 49 -3.21 11.35 -6.60
N MET A 50 -2.99 11.61 -5.32
CA MET A 50 -2.05 12.65 -4.89
C MET A 50 -0.60 12.33 -5.28
N CYS A 51 -0.22 11.06 -5.19
CA CYS A 51 1.12 10.60 -5.57
C CYS A 51 1.29 10.70 -7.09
N LEU A 52 0.29 10.24 -7.85
CA LEU A 52 0.30 10.34 -9.30
C LEU A 52 0.38 11.79 -9.75
N GLN A 53 -0.46 12.67 -9.19
CA GLN A 53 -0.50 14.09 -9.54
C GLN A 53 0.84 14.77 -9.30
N ALA A 54 1.50 14.52 -8.16
CA ALA A 54 2.79 15.11 -7.86
C ALA A 54 3.88 14.66 -8.86
N LEU A 55 3.88 13.38 -9.21
CA LEU A 55 4.80 12.85 -10.21
C LEU A 55 4.53 13.41 -11.62
N THR A 56 3.26 13.50 -12.02
CA THR A 56 2.85 14.12 -13.29
C THR A 56 3.28 15.58 -13.34
N GLN A 57 3.13 16.34 -12.26
CA GLN A 57 3.60 17.73 -12.19
C GLN A 57 5.12 17.83 -12.39
N LEU A 58 5.92 16.92 -11.84
CA LEU A 58 7.36 16.89 -12.08
C LEU A 58 7.69 16.59 -13.54
N GLU A 59 7.05 15.58 -14.14
CA GLU A 59 7.25 15.24 -15.55
C GLU A 59 6.83 16.39 -16.49
N ASP A 60 5.68 17.01 -16.25
CA ASP A 60 5.19 18.14 -17.04
C ASP A 60 6.12 19.35 -16.92
N TYR A 61 6.63 19.62 -15.72
CA TYR A 61 7.59 20.71 -15.51
C TYR A 61 8.90 20.44 -16.23
N ILE A 62 9.43 19.21 -16.15
CA ILE A 62 10.63 18.79 -16.89
C ILE A 62 10.41 18.95 -18.40
N LYS A 63 9.27 18.48 -18.91
CA LYS A 63 8.93 18.57 -20.35
C LYS A 63 8.85 20.00 -20.84
N LYS A 64 8.32 20.92 -20.02
CA LYS A 64 8.16 22.33 -20.36
C LYS A 64 9.43 23.16 -20.21
N HIS A 65 10.23 22.90 -19.17
CA HIS A 65 11.35 23.76 -18.76
C HIS A 65 12.73 23.16 -18.99
N GLY A 66 12.80 21.88 -19.39
CA GLY A 66 14.03 21.14 -19.61
C GLY A 66 14.56 20.49 -18.34
N VAL A 67 15.10 19.26 -18.49
CA VAL A 67 15.60 18.43 -17.37
C VAL A 67 16.90 18.96 -16.76
N SER A 68 17.72 19.67 -17.54
CA SER A 68 19.00 20.25 -17.09
C SER A 68 18.88 21.66 -16.51
N ASN A 69 17.68 22.27 -16.51
CA ASN A 69 17.47 23.59 -15.94
C ASN A 69 17.68 23.55 -14.42
N PRO A 70 18.54 24.42 -13.84
CA PRO A 70 18.81 24.43 -12.40
C PRO A 70 17.55 24.56 -11.54
N LEU A 71 16.56 25.34 -11.99
CA LEU A 71 15.29 25.48 -11.27
C LEU A 71 14.47 24.18 -11.31
N THR A 72 14.48 23.45 -12.43
CA THR A 72 13.84 22.13 -12.53
C THR A 72 14.45 21.18 -11.49
N LEU A 73 15.78 21.13 -11.36
CA LEU A 73 16.46 20.30 -10.37
C LEU A 73 16.13 20.70 -8.93
N GLN A 74 16.03 22.00 -8.64
CA GLN A 74 15.62 22.52 -7.32
C GLN A 74 14.15 22.19 -7.00
N ILE A 75 13.25 22.27 -7.98
CA ILE A 75 11.85 21.88 -7.82
C ILE A 75 11.73 20.38 -7.54
N ILE A 76 12.46 19.54 -8.29
CA ILE A 76 12.47 18.10 -8.04
C ILE A 76 12.97 17.81 -6.62
N SER A 77 14.11 18.39 -6.24
CA SER A 77 14.67 18.22 -4.89
C SER A 77 13.67 18.64 -3.82
N THR A 78 13.16 19.88 -3.91
CA THR A 78 12.24 20.45 -2.91
C THR A 78 10.95 19.64 -2.83
N ASN A 79 10.30 19.35 -3.96
CA ASN A 79 9.02 18.64 -3.97
C ASN A 79 9.14 17.24 -3.39
N ILE A 80 10.18 16.48 -3.74
CA ILE A 80 10.44 15.17 -3.14
C ILE A 80 10.71 15.31 -1.62
N GLY A 81 11.40 16.38 -1.20
CA GLY A 81 11.61 16.71 0.21
C GLY A 81 10.30 16.87 1.01
N TYR A 82 9.26 17.47 0.42
CA TYR A 82 7.93 17.56 1.04
C TYR A 82 7.35 16.16 1.32
N PHE A 83 7.47 15.23 0.37
CA PHE A 83 7.02 13.86 0.53
C PHE A 83 7.82 13.10 1.60
N CYS A 84 9.14 13.28 1.65
CA CYS A 84 9.95 12.68 2.71
C CYS A 84 9.56 13.22 4.09
N ASN A 85 9.28 14.52 4.22
CA ASN A 85 8.84 15.11 5.48
C ASN A 85 7.46 14.55 5.91
N ALA A 86 6.52 14.45 4.98
CA ALA A 86 5.20 13.89 5.25
C ALA A 86 5.28 12.41 5.67
N ASP A 87 6.05 11.60 4.93
CA ASP A 87 6.21 10.17 5.23
C ASP A 87 6.88 9.95 6.59
N ARG A 88 7.89 10.75 6.92
CA ARG A 88 8.50 10.76 8.26
C ARG A 88 7.45 10.97 9.36
N ASN A 89 6.54 11.92 9.17
CA ASN A 89 5.49 12.18 10.15
C ASN A 89 4.47 11.03 10.22
N LEU A 90 4.16 10.37 9.10
CA LEU A 90 3.30 9.18 9.08
C LEU A 90 3.96 7.98 9.79
N VAL A 91 5.28 7.85 9.74
CA VAL A 91 6.00 6.83 10.52
C VAL A 91 6.02 7.17 12.01
N LEU A 92 6.30 8.43 12.37
CA LEU A 92 6.40 8.87 13.76
C LEU A 92 5.04 8.94 14.48
N HIS A 93 3.96 9.17 13.73
CA HIS A 93 2.61 9.36 14.28
C HIS A 93 1.60 8.45 13.55
N PRO A 94 1.61 7.13 13.83
CA PRO A 94 0.65 6.22 13.21
C PRO A 94 -0.80 6.66 13.45
N GLY A 95 -1.61 6.67 12.40
CA GLY A 95 -3.05 7.00 12.47
C GLY A 95 -3.42 8.44 12.11
N ILE A 96 -2.45 9.36 11.98
CA ILE A 96 -2.73 10.69 11.43
C ILE A 96 -3.04 10.59 9.93
N SER A 97 -3.77 11.58 9.40
CA SER A 97 -4.06 11.63 7.98
C SER A 97 -2.84 12.07 7.17
N VAL A 98 -2.84 11.73 5.88
CA VAL A 98 -1.79 12.20 4.96
C VAL A 98 -1.86 13.71 4.79
N TYR A 99 -3.05 14.31 4.82
CA TYR A 99 -3.21 15.75 4.73
C TYR A 99 -2.52 16.46 5.89
N ASP A 100 -2.74 15.99 7.13
CA ASP A 100 -2.14 16.60 8.32
C ASP A 100 -0.63 16.41 8.35
N ALA A 101 -0.16 15.20 8.01
CA ALA A 101 1.27 14.90 7.91
C ALA A 101 1.98 15.76 6.85
N TYR A 102 1.28 16.12 5.76
CA TYR A 102 1.85 16.92 4.68
C TYR A 102 1.87 18.42 4.99
N HIS A 103 0.82 18.95 5.61
CA HIS A 103 0.64 20.40 5.79
C HIS A 103 1.06 20.94 7.16
N PHE A 104 0.93 20.15 8.22
CA PHE A 104 1.10 20.61 9.61
C PHE A 104 2.26 19.95 10.34
N ALA A 105 3.09 19.20 9.62
CA ALA A 105 4.29 18.57 10.14
C ALA A 105 5.28 19.56 10.76
N LYS A 106 6.02 19.08 11.78
CA LYS A 106 7.19 19.75 12.33
C LYS A 106 8.44 18.86 12.13
N PRO A 107 9.55 19.40 11.62
CA PRO A 107 9.74 20.78 11.14
C PRO A 107 8.96 21.03 9.82
N ALA A 108 8.90 22.31 9.43
CA ALA A 108 8.28 22.72 8.17
C ALA A 108 8.95 22.00 6.98
N PRO A 109 8.20 21.59 5.96
CA PRO A 109 8.73 20.78 4.85
C PRO A 109 9.82 21.49 4.03
N SER A 110 9.78 22.83 3.92
CA SER A 110 10.86 23.60 3.27
C SER A 110 12.20 23.54 4.04
N ARG A 111 12.19 23.13 5.31
CA ARG A 111 13.39 22.92 6.14
C ARG A 111 13.86 21.46 6.14
N TYR A 112 13.27 20.59 5.32
CA TYR A 112 13.67 19.19 5.28
C TYR A 112 15.11 19.03 4.81
N ASP A 113 15.93 18.34 5.60
CA ASP A 113 17.30 17.96 5.27
C ASP A 113 17.39 16.45 5.13
N TYR A 114 17.59 15.96 3.90
CA TYR A 114 17.68 14.53 3.67
C TYR A 114 18.85 13.88 4.43
N ARG A 115 19.99 14.56 4.54
CA ARG A 115 21.19 13.94 5.14
C ARG A 115 21.01 13.67 6.62
N SER A 116 20.34 14.55 7.36
CA SER A 116 20.08 14.39 8.80
C SER A 116 18.72 13.79 9.14
N MET A 117 17.71 13.88 8.25
CA MET A 117 16.33 13.50 8.57
C MET A 117 15.82 12.25 7.83
N ASN A 118 16.55 11.68 6.86
CA ASN A 118 16.09 10.48 6.15
C ASN A 118 15.86 9.31 7.12
N MET A 119 14.74 8.61 6.94
CA MET A 119 14.39 7.44 7.74
C MET A 119 14.75 6.15 7.01
N LYS A 120 15.16 5.11 7.76
CA LYS A 120 15.30 3.75 7.21
C LYS A 120 13.94 3.09 6.97
N GLN A 121 12.93 3.47 7.74
CA GLN A 121 11.57 2.96 7.61
C GLN A 121 10.73 3.92 6.78
N MET A 122 10.00 3.39 5.81
CA MET A 122 8.97 4.09 5.06
C MET A 122 7.58 3.75 5.61
N SER A 123 6.62 4.67 5.45
CA SER A 123 5.30 4.51 6.05
C SER A 123 4.46 3.41 5.39
N GLY A 124 4.62 3.15 4.08
CA GLY A 124 3.74 2.28 3.29
C GLY A 124 2.49 3.00 2.75
N ASN A 125 2.26 4.26 3.13
CA ASN A 125 1.13 5.08 2.69
C ASN A 125 1.36 5.65 1.27
N VAL A 126 0.41 6.44 0.76
CA VAL A 126 0.43 7.03 -0.60
C VAL A 126 1.64 7.92 -0.89
N THR A 127 2.37 8.39 0.12
CA THR A 127 3.63 9.14 0.00
C THR A 127 4.84 8.27 -0.36
N THR A 128 4.79 6.99 -0.04
CA THR A 128 5.92 6.06 -0.10
C THR A 128 6.59 5.94 -1.48
N PRO A 129 5.87 5.92 -2.62
CA PRO A 129 6.53 5.77 -3.91
C PRO A 129 7.51 6.91 -4.25
N ILE A 130 7.17 8.15 -3.88
CA ILE A 130 8.05 9.31 -4.08
C ILE A 130 9.22 9.28 -3.08
N VAL A 131 9.00 8.81 -1.85
CA VAL A 131 10.08 8.61 -0.88
C VAL A 131 11.03 7.49 -1.32
N ALA A 132 10.51 6.46 -1.96
CA ALA A 132 11.31 5.39 -2.54
C ALA A 132 12.25 5.93 -3.64
N LEU A 133 11.77 6.87 -4.47
CA LEU A 133 12.61 7.65 -5.40
C LEU A 133 13.66 8.50 -4.69
N ALA A 134 13.32 9.17 -3.59
CA ALA A 134 14.28 9.92 -2.79
C ALA A 134 15.45 9.05 -2.30
N HIS A 135 15.16 7.82 -1.88
CA HIS A 135 16.19 6.86 -1.45
C HIS A 135 17.07 6.36 -2.59
N TYR A 136 16.56 6.31 -3.82
CA TYR A 136 17.40 6.03 -4.98
C TYR A 136 18.35 7.17 -5.29
N LEU A 137 17.82 8.39 -5.36
CA LEU A 137 18.60 9.59 -5.70
C LEU A 137 19.70 9.87 -4.66
N TRP A 138 19.38 9.72 -3.37
CA TRP A 138 20.24 10.23 -2.29
C TRP A 138 20.61 9.23 -1.21
N GLY A 139 20.00 8.03 -1.21
CA GLY A 139 20.17 7.03 -0.17
C GLY A 139 21.43 6.17 -0.30
N ASN A 140 22.20 6.34 -1.38
CA ASN A 140 23.50 5.70 -1.59
C ASN A 140 23.49 4.16 -1.45
N GLY A 141 22.38 3.51 -1.82
CA GLY A 141 22.25 2.04 -1.73
C GLY A 141 21.90 1.51 -0.33
N ALA A 142 21.66 2.39 0.65
CA ALA A 142 21.33 1.97 2.00
C ALA A 142 19.96 1.28 2.07
N GLU A 143 19.92 0.12 2.72
CA GLU A 143 18.72 -0.67 2.95
C GLU A 143 17.62 0.14 3.66
N ARG A 144 16.38 -0.08 3.21
CA ARG A 144 15.15 0.49 3.77
C ARG A 144 14.20 -0.62 4.20
N SER A 145 13.18 -0.25 4.96
CA SER A 145 12.15 -1.17 5.42
C SER A 145 10.77 -0.54 5.30
N VAL A 146 9.75 -1.38 5.19
CA VAL A 146 8.36 -0.95 5.30
C VAL A 146 7.61 -1.94 6.18
N ASN A 147 6.74 -1.44 7.05
CA ASN A 147 5.91 -2.34 7.85
C ASN A 147 4.86 -2.99 6.95
N ILE A 148 4.74 -4.31 6.99
CA ILE A 148 3.75 -4.99 6.15
C ILE A 148 2.30 -4.57 6.46
N ALA A 149 1.98 -4.24 7.72
CA ALA A 149 0.64 -3.79 8.08
C ALA A 149 0.18 -2.61 7.21
N ASN A 150 1.14 -1.87 6.65
CA ASN A 150 0.90 -0.66 5.90
C ASN A 150 0.91 -0.86 4.37
N ILE A 151 1.32 -2.04 3.85
CA ILE A 151 1.38 -2.30 2.40
C ILE A 151 0.17 -3.09 1.88
N GLY A 152 -0.72 -3.53 2.78
CA GLY A 152 -2.01 -4.12 2.42
C GLY A 152 -1.91 -5.41 1.60
N LEU A 153 -0.91 -6.28 1.89
CA LEU A 153 -0.76 -7.54 1.15
C LEU A 153 -1.99 -8.43 1.28
N LYS A 154 -2.53 -8.82 0.13
CA LYS A 154 -3.63 -9.79 0.00
C LYS A 154 -3.06 -11.09 -0.56
N ILE A 155 -2.68 -12.00 0.34
CA ILE A 155 -2.17 -13.32 -0.02
C ILE A 155 -3.33 -14.29 -0.17
N SER A 156 -3.41 -14.97 -1.32
CA SER A 156 -4.35 -16.06 -1.56
C SER A 156 -3.60 -17.39 -1.55
N PRO A 157 -3.87 -18.30 -0.59
CA PRO A 157 -3.17 -19.59 -0.52
C PRO A 157 -3.37 -20.44 -1.77
N MET A 158 -4.50 -20.26 -2.48
CA MET A 158 -4.79 -20.94 -3.74
C MET A 158 -3.90 -20.50 -4.91
N LYS A 159 -3.20 -19.36 -4.79
CA LYS A 159 -2.17 -18.92 -5.75
C LYS A 159 -0.78 -19.46 -5.42
N ILE A 160 -0.58 -20.10 -4.26
CA ILE A 160 0.69 -20.70 -3.85
C ILE A 160 0.68 -22.17 -4.28
N ASN A 161 1.55 -22.54 -5.22
CA ASN A 161 1.52 -23.86 -5.87
C ASN A 161 1.51 -25.02 -4.86
N GLN A 162 2.44 -25.05 -3.90
CA GLN A 162 2.49 -26.12 -2.90
C GLN A 162 1.16 -26.27 -2.13
N ILE A 163 0.56 -25.17 -1.70
CA ILE A 163 -0.70 -25.20 -0.94
C ILE A 163 -1.86 -25.64 -1.84
N LYS A 164 -1.93 -25.09 -3.06
CA LYS A 164 -2.92 -25.45 -4.08
C LYS A 164 -2.88 -26.94 -4.41
N ASP A 165 -1.70 -27.51 -4.56
CA ASP A 165 -1.53 -28.90 -4.96
C ASP A 165 -1.93 -29.86 -3.83
N ILE A 166 -1.60 -29.54 -2.57
CA ILE A 166 -2.09 -30.30 -1.40
C ILE A 166 -3.62 -30.24 -1.28
N ILE A 167 -4.23 -29.08 -1.52
CA ILE A 167 -5.69 -28.94 -1.48
C ILE A 167 -6.35 -29.75 -2.61
N LYS A 168 -5.77 -29.72 -3.82
CA LYS A 168 -6.34 -30.37 -5.01
C LYS A 168 -6.17 -31.89 -5.01
N SER A 169 -5.21 -32.44 -4.27
CA SER A 169 -5.02 -33.90 -4.18
C SER A 169 -6.11 -34.60 -3.36
N GLY A 170 -6.94 -33.85 -2.62
CA GLY A 170 -8.04 -34.40 -1.82
C GLY A 170 -7.60 -35.06 -0.51
N VAL A 171 -6.35 -34.86 -0.10
CA VAL A 171 -5.83 -35.38 1.17
C VAL A 171 -6.46 -34.65 2.37
N VAL A 172 -6.67 -35.39 3.45
CA VAL A 172 -7.22 -34.89 4.72
C VAL A 172 -6.14 -35.03 5.80
N GLY A 173 -5.98 -34.02 6.64
CA GLY A 173 -4.97 -34.02 7.70
C GLY A 173 -4.21 -32.70 7.81
N THR A 174 -3.01 -32.78 8.40
CA THR A 174 -2.16 -31.61 8.69
C THR A 174 -0.82 -31.74 7.96
N PHE A 175 -0.45 -30.71 7.20
CA PHE A 175 0.70 -30.73 6.31
C PHE A 175 1.62 -29.52 6.57
N PRO A 176 2.94 -29.73 6.74
CA PRO A 176 3.89 -28.63 6.79
C PRO A 176 4.02 -27.99 5.39
N VAL A 177 4.14 -26.66 5.36
CA VAL A 177 4.33 -25.86 4.14
C VAL A 177 5.57 -25.01 4.35
N SER A 178 6.49 -25.06 3.40
CA SER A 178 7.68 -24.21 3.36
C SER A 178 8.04 -24.00 1.90
N THR A 179 7.62 -22.87 1.33
CA THR A 179 7.80 -22.61 -0.10
C THR A 179 8.01 -21.13 -0.39
N LYS A 180 8.62 -20.87 -1.54
CA LYS A 180 8.76 -19.54 -2.12
C LYS A 180 7.70 -19.35 -3.20
N PHE A 181 7.20 -18.12 -3.34
CA PHE A 181 6.27 -17.76 -4.40
C PHE A 181 6.46 -16.30 -4.78
N THR A 182 6.27 -16.00 -6.06
CA THR A 182 6.21 -14.63 -6.55
C THR A 182 4.82 -14.06 -6.26
N HIS A 183 4.79 -12.80 -5.84
CA HIS A 183 3.55 -12.10 -5.56
C HIS A 183 3.58 -10.73 -6.24
N ALA A 184 2.66 -10.51 -7.19
CA ALA A 184 2.51 -9.24 -7.86
C ALA A 184 1.69 -8.29 -6.99
N THR A 185 2.33 -7.25 -6.42
CA THR A 185 1.62 -6.27 -5.58
C THR A 185 0.81 -5.26 -6.42
N GLY A 186 1.26 -4.98 -7.64
CA GLY A 186 0.61 -4.06 -8.58
C GLY A 186 -0.76 -4.52 -9.09
N ASP A 187 -1.07 -5.83 -9.03
CA ASP A 187 -2.36 -6.39 -9.46
C ASP A 187 -3.56 -5.78 -8.71
N TYR A 188 -3.35 -5.29 -7.48
CA TYR A 188 -4.44 -4.79 -6.64
C TYR A 188 -4.07 -3.56 -5.79
N ASN A 189 -2.81 -3.13 -5.79
CA ASN A 189 -2.36 -1.97 -5.02
C ASN A 189 -1.35 -1.14 -5.83
N VAL A 190 -1.82 -0.04 -6.41
CA VAL A 190 -0.99 0.85 -7.26
C VAL A 190 0.16 1.50 -6.49
N ILE A 191 0.00 1.76 -5.19
CA ILE A 191 1.04 2.36 -4.35
C ILE A 191 2.13 1.34 -4.05
N THR A 192 1.74 0.16 -3.54
CA THR A 192 2.71 -0.89 -3.22
C THR A 192 3.38 -1.43 -4.48
N GLY A 193 2.62 -1.59 -5.57
CA GLY A 193 3.14 -1.97 -6.88
C GLY A 193 4.21 -1.03 -7.41
N ALA A 194 4.11 0.27 -7.15
CA ALA A 194 5.07 1.24 -7.65
C ALA A 194 6.49 1.03 -7.10
N TYR A 195 6.63 0.73 -5.81
CA TYR A 195 7.95 0.58 -5.19
C TYR A 195 8.35 -0.86 -4.88
N LEU A 196 7.42 -1.79 -4.65
CA LEU A 196 7.76 -3.22 -4.47
C LEU A 196 7.63 -4.02 -5.78
N GLY A 197 6.67 -3.69 -6.64
CA GLY A 197 6.44 -4.43 -7.88
C GLY A 197 6.13 -5.92 -7.61
N ASN A 198 6.88 -6.80 -8.29
CA ASN A 198 6.82 -8.24 -8.10
C ASN A 198 7.82 -8.67 -7.03
N ILE A 199 7.30 -9.07 -5.87
CA ILE A 199 8.11 -9.48 -4.73
C ILE A 199 8.23 -11.01 -4.69
N THR A 200 9.37 -11.50 -4.22
CA THR A 200 9.51 -12.91 -3.85
C THR A 200 9.23 -13.05 -2.36
N LEU A 201 8.29 -13.92 -2.03
CA LEU A 201 7.88 -14.21 -0.67
C LEU A 201 8.23 -15.64 -0.30
N LYS A 202 8.66 -15.86 0.94
CA LYS A 202 8.78 -17.20 1.53
C LYS A 202 7.70 -17.37 2.58
N THR A 203 6.94 -18.46 2.52
CA THR A 203 5.96 -18.82 3.54
C THR A 203 6.38 -20.10 4.27
N GLU A 204 6.23 -20.12 5.59
CA GLU A 204 6.48 -21.26 6.47
C GLU A 204 5.30 -21.43 7.42
N GLY A 205 4.69 -22.61 7.46
CA GLY A 205 3.51 -22.82 8.27
C GLY A 205 2.87 -24.20 8.11
N THR A 206 1.60 -24.27 8.46
CA THR A 206 0.83 -25.51 8.54
C THR A 206 -0.50 -25.36 7.82
N LEU A 207 -0.79 -26.28 6.89
CA LEU A 207 -2.08 -26.42 6.22
C LEU A 207 -2.85 -27.57 6.86
N THR A 208 -4.05 -27.30 7.36
CA THR A 208 -4.98 -28.30 7.88
C THR A 208 -6.17 -28.42 6.94
N ILE A 209 -6.47 -29.63 6.46
CA ILE A 209 -7.61 -29.94 5.60
C ILE A 209 -8.53 -30.90 6.36
N SER A 210 -9.80 -30.53 6.47
CA SER A 210 -10.87 -31.31 7.09
C SER A 210 -11.55 -32.24 6.07
N ALA A 211 -12.19 -33.31 6.55
CA ALA A 211 -12.89 -34.28 5.70
C ALA A 211 -14.01 -33.67 4.84
N ASN A 212 -14.61 -32.57 5.27
CA ASN A 212 -15.61 -31.81 4.50
C ASN A 212 -15.01 -30.89 3.42
N GLY A 213 -13.69 -30.93 3.19
CA GLY A 213 -13.00 -30.07 2.24
C GLY A 213 -12.77 -28.62 2.71
N SER A 214 -13.08 -28.31 3.97
CA SER A 214 -12.62 -27.08 4.62
C SER A 214 -11.12 -27.12 4.84
N TRP A 215 -10.45 -25.98 4.76
CA TRP A 215 -9.02 -25.90 5.04
C TRP A 215 -8.62 -24.60 5.70
N THR A 216 -7.55 -24.66 6.50
CA THR A 216 -6.94 -23.50 7.17
C THR A 216 -5.44 -23.55 7.00
N TYR A 217 -4.84 -22.43 6.59
CA TYR A 217 -3.41 -22.24 6.53
C TYR A 217 -2.96 -21.25 7.61
N ASN A 218 -2.07 -21.68 8.51
CA ASN A 218 -1.45 -20.83 9.52
C ASN A 218 0.04 -20.72 9.23
N GLY A 219 0.58 -19.52 9.04
CA GLY A 219 1.98 -19.38 8.69
C GLY A 219 2.57 -17.99 8.85
N VAL A 220 3.87 -17.92 8.58
CA VAL A 220 4.67 -16.70 8.55
C VAL A 220 5.10 -16.49 7.10
N VAL A 221 4.94 -15.28 6.60
CA VAL A 221 5.52 -14.86 5.32
C VAL A 221 6.66 -13.90 5.57
N ARG A 222 7.74 -14.03 4.82
CA ARG A 222 8.87 -13.12 4.87
C ARG A 222 9.18 -12.64 3.45
N SER A 223 9.56 -11.38 3.32
CA SER A 223 10.22 -10.92 2.09
C SER A 223 11.49 -11.75 1.89
N TYR A 224 11.71 -12.22 0.68
CA TYR A 224 12.93 -12.90 0.28
C TYR A 224 13.67 -11.96 -0.68
N ASP A 225 14.77 -11.36 -0.21
CA ASP A 225 15.70 -10.48 -0.95
C ASP A 225 15.03 -9.62 -2.04
N ASP A 226 14.17 -8.68 -1.64
CA ASP A 226 13.55 -7.75 -2.58
C ASP A 226 14.44 -6.52 -2.81
N LYS A 227 15.04 -6.46 -4.01
CA LYS A 227 15.87 -5.34 -4.45
C LYS A 227 15.00 -4.36 -5.21
N TYR A 228 14.97 -3.11 -4.75
CA TYR A 228 14.33 -2.03 -5.47
C TYR A 228 15.30 -1.46 -6.50
N ASP A 229 15.03 -1.79 -7.76
CA ASP A 229 15.94 -1.62 -8.90
C ASP A 229 15.42 -0.64 -9.98
N PHE A 230 14.27 0.02 -9.77
CA PHE A 230 13.61 0.92 -10.74
C PHE A 230 13.46 0.33 -12.15
N ASN A 231 13.51 -0.99 -12.30
CA ASN A 231 13.42 -1.59 -13.61
C ASN A 231 12.06 -1.26 -14.25
N ALA A 232 12.09 -0.99 -15.56
CA ALA A 232 10.89 -0.97 -16.36
C ALA A 232 10.32 -2.40 -16.34
N SER A 233 9.33 -2.65 -15.49
CA SER A 233 8.57 -3.90 -15.54
C SER A 233 7.09 -3.59 -15.74
N THR A 234 6.44 -4.46 -16.50
CA THR A 234 5.04 -4.36 -16.96
C THR A 234 4.01 -4.48 -15.83
N HIS A 235 4.45 -4.45 -14.56
CA HIS A 235 3.63 -4.78 -13.39
C HIS A 235 3.58 -3.69 -12.32
N ARG A 236 4.26 -2.54 -12.51
CA ARG A 236 4.34 -1.48 -11.48
C ARG A 236 3.20 -0.43 -11.54
N GLY A 237 2.28 -0.56 -12.50
CA GLY A 237 1.16 0.37 -12.70
C GLY A 237 1.60 1.79 -13.09
N ILE A 238 0.65 2.71 -13.28
CA ILE A 238 0.89 4.07 -13.80
C ILE A 238 1.88 4.90 -12.97
N ILE A 239 1.90 4.74 -11.65
CA ILE A 239 2.86 5.41 -10.76
C ILE A 239 4.25 4.83 -10.96
N GLY A 240 4.36 3.50 -11.08
CA GLY A 240 5.62 2.83 -11.36
C GLY A 240 6.25 3.26 -12.68
N GLU A 241 5.46 3.39 -13.75
CA GLU A 241 5.96 3.89 -15.04
C GLU A 241 6.54 5.30 -14.95
N SER A 242 5.89 6.17 -14.18
CA SER A 242 6.39 7.52 -13.90
C SER A 242 7.73 7.49 -13.16
N LEU A 243 7.83 6.66 -12.11
CA LEU A 243 9.08 6.47 -11.37
C LEU A 243 10.20 5.91 -12.26
N THR A 244 9.90 4.99 -13.17
CA THR A 244 10.87 4.48 -14.15
C THR A 244 11.34 5.60 -15.08
N ARG A 245 10.44 6.45 -15.61
CA ARG A 245 10.82 7.57 -16.47
C ARG A 245 11.73 8.57 -15.75
N LEU A 246 11.40 8.94 -14.51
CA LEU A 246 12.22 9.85 -13.71
C LEU A 246 13.56 9.20 -13.32
N GLY A 247 13.55 7.94 -12.90
CA GLY A 247 14.76 7.18 -12.54
C GLY A 247 15.74 7.03 -13.71
N ALA A 248 15.25 6.96 -14.95
CA ALA A 248 16.08 6.94 -16.14
C ALA A 248 16.75 8.29 -16.47
N MET A 249 16.22 9.40 -15.96
CA MET A 249 16.77 10.75 -16.19
C MET A 249 17.82 11.15 -15.16
N PHE A 250 17.76 10.60 -13.94
CA PHE A 250 18.57 11.07 -12.82
C PHE A 250 19.48 10.00 -12.24
N SER A 251 20.66 10.42 -11.78
CA SER A 251 21.64 9.52 -11.17
C SER A 251 21.16 9.08 -9.78
N GLY A 252 21.29 7.79 -9.49
CA GLY A 252 20.98 7.20 -8.19
C GLY A 252 21.55 5.80 -8.02
N LYS A 253 21.27 5.17 -6.88
CA LYS A 253 21.69 3.81 -6.55
C LYS A 253 20.52 2.96 -6.11
N GLU A 254 20.38 1.79 -6.71
CA GLU A 254 19.44 0.75 -6.28
C GLU A 254 19.72 0.33 -4.83
N TYR A 255 18.69 -0.08 -4.12
CA TYR A 255 18.78 -0.48 -2.70
C TYR A 255 17.74 -1.56 -2.37
N GLN A 256 17.82 -2.18 -1.19
CA GLN A 256 16.91 -3.24 -0.77
C GLN A 256 15.78 -2.71 0.13
N ILE A 257 14.61 -3.33 0.05
CA ILE A 257 13.45 -3.01 0.91
C ILE A 257 13.01 -4.27 1.66
N CYS A 258 13.15 -4.26 2.98
CA CYS A 258 12.83 -5.41 3.84
C CYS A 258 11.47 -5.28 4.55
N PHE A 259 10.77 -6.41 4.73
CA PHE A 259 9.52 -6.52 5.52
C PHE A 259 9.25 -7.97 6.02
N LEU A 260 8.53 -8.12 7.14
CA LEU A 260 8.22 -9.39 7.82
C LEU A 260 6.72 -9.52 8.14
N VAL A 261 6.14 -10.74 8.06
CA VAL A 261 4.69 -11.00 8.18
C VAL A 261 4.36 -12.25 9.02
N LYS A 262 3.33 -12.17 9.86
CA LYS A 262 2.62 -13.35 10.41
C LYS A 262 1.14 -13.27 10.03
N PHE A 263 0.53 -14.35 9.52
CA PHE A 263 -0.92 -14.37 9.24
C PHE A 263 -1.55 -15.76 9.36
N THR A 264 -2.87 -15.75 9.52
CA THR A 264 -3.74 -16.95 9.50
C THR A 264 -4.79 -16.77 8.40
N LEU A 265 -4.91 -17.75 7.50
CA LEU A 265 -5.86 -17.75 6.39
C LEU A 265 -6.78 -18.98 6.49
N LYS A 266 -8.08 -18.79 6.31
CA LYS A 266 -9.08 -19.86 6.47
C LYS A 266 -10.04 -19.89 5.28
N LYS A 267 -10.37 -21.08 4.78
CA LYS A 267 -11.56 -21.33 3.96
C LYS A 267 -12.61 -21.99 4.86
N VAL A 268 -13.70 -21.28 5.10
CA VAL A 268 -14.89 -21.85 5.75
C VAL A 268 -15.75 -22.48 4.65
N VAL A 269 -15.89 -23.80 4.63
CA VAL A 269 -16.99 -24.42 3.89
C VAL A 269 -18.22 -24.32 4.79
N SER A 270 -19.22 -23.56 4.36
CA SER A 270 -20.53 -23.58 4.98
C SER A 270 -21.15 -24.94 4.67
N ASP A 271 -21.09 -25.88 5.61
CA ASP A 271 -21.88 -27.11 5.57
C ASP A 271 -23.36 -26.76 5.78
N ASN A 272 -24.02 -26.30 4.72
CA ASN A 272 -25.48 -26.24 4.64
C ASN A 272 -25.91 -26.67 3.24
N ILE A 273 -25.72 -27.95 2.94
CA ILE A 273 -26.46 -28.62 1.85
C ILE A 273 -27.17 -29.83 2.45
N ARG A 274 -28.14 -29.56 3.32
CA ARG A 274 -29.32 -30.43 3.52
C ARG A 274 -30.63 -29.67 3.74
N ALA A 275 -30.64 -28.34 3.66
CA ALA A 275 -31.84 -27.54 3.47
C ALA A 275 -31.45 -26.34 2.59
N GLY A 276 -32.19 -26.07 1.52
CA GLY A 276 -31.81 -25.14 0.44
C GLY A 276 -31.56 -23.69 0.86
N ILE A 277 -30.35 -23.40 1.38
CA ILE A 277 -29.90 -22.07 1.78
C ILE A 277 -28.57 -21.77 1.04
N PRO A 278 -28.43 -20.61 0.36
CA PRO A 278 -27.25 -20.29 -0.44
C PRO A 278 -25.99 -20.05 0.41
N ALA A 279 -24.84 -20.49 -0.13
CA ALA A 279 -23.52 -20.44 0.49
C ALA A 279 -23.05 -19.01 0.83
N PHE A 280 -22.40 -18.86 1.97
CA PHE A 280 -21.75 -17.61 2.39
C PHE A 280 -20.24 -17.67 2.19
N LEU A 281 -19.65 -16.56 1.73
CA LEU A 281 -18.21 -16.30 1.75
C LEU A 281 -17.91 -15.44 2.98
N CYS A 282 -17.03 -15.93 3.85
CA CYS A 282 -16.61 -15.22 5.05
C CYS A 282 -15.09 -15.05 5.08
N SER A 283 -14.60 -13.86 5.44
CA SER A 283 -13.18 -13.59 5.62
C SER A 283 -12.96 -12.93 6.98
N LEU A 284 -11.93 -13.37 7.72
CA LEU A 284 -11.51 -12.77 8.98
C LEU A 284 -10.26 -11.93 8.74
N TYR A 285 -10.27 -10.67 9.16
CA TYR A 285 -9.11 -9.76 9.09
C TYR A 285 -9.01 -9.00 10.41
N ASN A 286 -7.89 -9.09 11.14
CA ASN A 286 -7.66 -8.40 12.41
C ASN A 286 -8.87 -8.41 13.38
N SER A 287 -9.36 -9.61 13.73
CA SER A 287 -10.50 -9.80 14.65
C SER A 287 -11.86 -9.24 14.15
N VAL A 288 -11.94 -8.81 12.89
CA VAL A 288 -13.17 -8.38 12.24
C VAL A 288 -13.68 -9.51 11.35
N LEU A 289 -14.91 -9.96 11.62
CA LEU A 289 -15.65 -10.92 10.80
C LEU A 289 -16.46 -10.14 9.76
N VAL A 290 -16.19 -10.37 8.48
CA VAL A 290 -16.95 -9.75 7.38
C VAL A 290 -17.81 -10.81 6.71
N ILE A 291 -19.13 -10.68 6.85
CA ILE A 291 -20.12 -11.56 6.22
C ILE A 291 -20.77 -10.81 5.06
N ARG A 292 -20.68 -11.37 3.84
CA ARG A 292 -21.47 -10.91 2.68
C ARG A 292 -22.76 -11.70 2.58
N ILE A 293 -23.89 -11.00 2.69
CA ILE A 293 -25.23 -11.58 2.56
C ILE A 293 -25.81 -11.12 1.21
N PHE A 294 -26.19 -12.07 0.35
CA PHE A 294 -26.69 -11.78 -1.00
C PHE A 294 -28.22 -11.70 -1.10
N ASN A 295 -28.96 -11.91 -0.01
CA ASN A 295 -30.43 -11.92 -0.03
C ASN A 295 -31.01 -11.36 1.29
N ILE A 296 -32.00 -10.46 1.21
CA ILE A 296 -32.64 -9.81 2.37
C ILE A 296 -33.38 -10.82 3.27
N SER A 297 -33.88 -11.92 2.72
CA SER A 297 -34.57 -12.99 3.46
C SER A 297 -33.64 -13.75 4.43
N LEU A 298 -32.32 -13.56 4.35
CA LEU A 298 -31.32 -14.16 5.24
C LEU A 298 -31.05 -13.33 6.51
N LEU A 299 -31.58 -12.10 6.62
CA LEU A 299 -31.30 -11.21 7.76
C LEU A 299 -31.90 -11.73 9.08
N THR A 300 -33.03 -12.42 9.01
CA THR A 300 -33.72 -13.06 10.15
C THR A 300 -32.95 -14.27 10.68
N MET A 301 -32.32 -15.06 9.80
CA MET A 301 -31.44 -16.17 10.20
C MET A 301 -30.16 -15.68 10.89
N VAL A 302 -29.57 -14.57 10.41
CA VAL A 302 -28.38 -14.00 11.04
C VAL A 302 -28.68 -13.46 12.44
N HIS A 303 -29.87 -12.89 12.66
CA HIS A 303 -30.33 -12.52 14.00
C HIS A 303 -30.42 -13.73 14.95
N ALA A 304 -30.91 -14.87 14.47
CA ALA A 304 -31.03 -16.09 15.27
C ALA A 304 -29.66 -16.71 15.65
N ILE A 305 -28.70 -16.70 14.72
CA ILE A 305 -27.33 -17.18 14.96
C ILE A 305 -26.58 -16.26 15.93
N ILE A 306 -26.79 -14.95 15.84
CA ILE A 306 -26.20 -13.96 16.75
C ILE A 306 -26.70 -14.16 18.20
N HIS A 307 -27.97 -14.52 18.38
CA HIS A 307 -28.54 -14.75 19.70
C HIS A 307 -28.01 -16.01 20.40
N SER A 308 -27.55 -17.04 19.66
CA SER A 308 -26.99 -18.26 20.27
C SER A 308 -25.50 -18.15 20.63
N LEU A 309 -24.78 -17.15 20.11
CA LEU A 309 -23.33 -17.00 20.28
C LEU A 309 -22.91 -16.17 21.51
N THR A 310 -23.83 -15.64 22.32
CA THR A 310 -23.53 -14.86 23.55
C THR A 310 -22.49 -13.73 23.38
N LEU A 311 -22.41 -13.12 22.19
CA LEU A 311 -21.50 -12.01 21.91
C LEU A 311 -22.06 -10.71 22.49
N ARG A 312 -21.29 -10.04 23.36
CA ARG A 312 -21.70 -8.80 24.05
C ARG A 312 -21.20 -7.59 23.24
N ALA A 313 -22.16 -6.84 22.68
CA ALA A 313 -22.05 -5.55 21.97
C ALA A 313 -21.91 -5.61 20.43
N PHE A 314 -22.80 -4.87 19.75
CA PHE A 314 -22.88 -4.73 18.30
C PHE A 314 -22.92 -3.24 17.89
N SER A 315 -22.26 -2.89 16.80
CA SER A 315 -22.44 -1.61 16.10
C SER A 315 -22.79 -1.89 14.64
N PHE A 316 -23.93 -1.38 14.18
CA PHE A 316 -24.41 -1.55 12.81
C PHE A 316 -24.02 -0.34 11.96
N LYS A 317 -23.38 -0.59 10.81
CA LYS A 317 -23.18 0.44 9.78
C LYS A 317 -23.67 -0.10 8.43
N TRP A 318 -24.73 0.52 7.91
CA TRP A 318 -25.28 0.21 6.59
C TRP A 318 -24.45 0.90 5.51
N ASP A 319 -23.98 0.15 4.51
CA ASP A 319 -23.43 0.69 3.27
C ASP A 319 -24.17 0.06 2.07
N LYS A 320 -24.29 0.80 0.96
CA LYS A 320 -25.13 0.48 -0.21
C LYS A 320 -24.72 -0.77 -1.00
N LYS A 321 -23.74 -1.50 -0.50
CA LYS A 321 -23.38 -2.87 -0.91
C LYS A 321 -23.48 -3.71 0.36
N CYS A 322 -24.28 -4.77 0.37
CA CYS A 322 -24.59 -5.58 1.56
C CYS A 322 -23.33 -6.15 2.24
N PHE A 323 -22.73 -5.37 3.15
CA PHE A 323 -21.60 -5.77 3.98
C PHE A 323 -22.00 -5.62 5.44
N PHE A 324 -21.85 -6.70 6.20
CA PHE A 324 -21.92 -6.64 7.66
C PHE A 324 -20.51 -6.75 8.22
N ILE A 325 -20.12 -5.75 9.01
CA ILE A 325 -18.83 -5.70 9.71
C ILE A 325 -19.14 -6.02 11.17
N PHE A 326 -18.59 -7.11 11.70
CA PHE A 326 -18.71 -7.47 13.11
C PHE A 326 -17.35 -7.32 13.79
N ASN A 327 -17.30 -6.53 14.86
CA ASN A 327 -16.18 -6.54 15.80
C ASN A 327 -16.42 -7.63 16.85
N ILE A 328 -15.45 -8.52 17.03
CA ILE A 328 -15.45 -9.49 18.13
C ILE A 328 -14.58 -8.89 19.24
N CYS A 329 -15.22 -8.52 20.37
CA CYS A 329 -14.52 -8.26 21.63
C CYS A 329 -14.33 -9.58 22.39
#